data_AF-A0A2R7QSD3-F1
#
_entry.id   AF-A0A2R7QSD3-F1
#
_cell.length_a   1.000
_cell.length_b   1.000
_cell.length_c   1.000
_cell.angle_alpha   90.00
_cell.angle_beta   90.00
_cell.angle_gamma   90.00
#
_symmetry.space_group_name_H-M   'P 1'
#
loop_
_entity.id
_entity.type
_entity.pdbx_description
1 polymer ?
#
loop_
_entity_poly.entity_id
_entity_poly.type
_entity_poly.pdbx_seq_one_letter_code
_entity_poly.pdbx_strand_id
1 'polypeptide(L)'
;MNTPQPLQETADDGEGSSQRPGTGAAARVSRRWAAASGVVSAGAAVVLGELLAGLLSPSLSPLTAVGGAVIDAVPPGVKDWAISWFGTADKAVFLAGMLLVIAAVGSLAGILEQVRRFAGSAVIAVFGIVGLAAVLTRAQVSPAAVPVPLVAAASGAFLLGMLVRRLREDGIAAATGMEGTASPGRRTFLQILTAGAGATAVGGVIAAVWRGAASGISEAREKLRLPGAASAAPAIPAGAEVGLDGMQPLVTPNRDFYRIDTALIVPSIDPDTWTLRVTGMVEEEIELNLTDLLAKPLTERHVTIACVSNEVGGDLIGNARWLGWPVRELLALARSQDGADMVLSRSSDGWTA
;
A
#
# COMPACT_ATOMS: atom_id res chain seq x y z
N MET A 1 -13.65 102.84 3.25
CA MET A 1 -12.58 102.07 3.93
C MET A 1 -13.09 100.66 4.14
N ASN A 2 -12.48 99.72 3.45
CA ASN A 2 -12.76 98.28 3.49
C ASN A 2 -12.27 97.68 4.81
N THR A 3 -13.06 96.80 5.41
CA THR A 3 -12.58 95.84 6.42
C THR A 3 -13.22 94.48 6.13
N PRO A 4 -12.43 93.39 5.98
CA PRO A 4 -12.91 92.12 5.41
C PRO A 4 -13.47 91.15 6.46
N GLN A 5 -14.39 90.28 6.00
CA GLN A 5 -14.90 89.09 6.72
C GLN A 5 -13.78 88.07 7.00
N PRO A 6 -13.82 87.35 8.13
CA PRO A 6 -13.13 86.07 8.28
C PRO A 6 -14.01 84.87 7.89
N LEU A 7 -13.32 83.89 7.33
CA LEU A 7 -13.80 82.66 6.69
C LEU A 7 -14.38 81.64 7.71
N GLN A 8 -15.42 80.93 7.28
CA GLN A 8 -15.91 79.70 7.90
C GLN A 8 -14.90 78.58 7.66
N GLU A 9 -14.42 77.94 8.72
CA GLU A 9 -13.69 76.66 8.66
C GLU A 9 -14.59 75.56 9.22
N THR A 10 -14.86 74.60 8.36
CA THR A 10 -15.75 73.45 8.55
C THR A 10 -15.10 72.38 9.41
N ALA A 11 -15.85 71.87 10.39
CA ALA A 11 -15.56 70.63 11.07
C ALA A 11 -15.68 69.43 10.11
N ASP A 12 -14.63 68.59 10.04
CA ASP A 12 -14.71 67.18 9.63
C ASP A 12 -13.45 66.43 10.08
N ASP A 13 -13.34 66.14 11.38
CA ASP A 13 -12.38 65.16 11.88
C ASP A 13 -12.99 63.76 11.73
N GLY A 14 -13.02 63.29 10.49
CA GLY A 14 -13.29 61.90 10.16
C GLY A 14 -12.17 61.00 10.68
N GLU A 15 -12.38 60.37 11.83
CA GLU A 15 -11.60 59.22 12.30
C GLU A 15 -11.74 58.07 11.28
N GLY A 16 -10.90 58.09 10.26
CA GLY A 16 -10.66 56.97 9.37
C GLY A 16 -9.97 55.85 10.13
N SER A 17 -10.74 54.98 10.77
CA SER A 17 -10.27 53.71 11.30
C SER A 17 -9.65 52.88 10.17
N SER A 18 -8.33 52.95 10.02
CA SER A 18 -7.54 52.10 9.13
C SER A 18 -7.50 50.68 9.69
N GLN A 19 -8.62 49.95 9.56
CA GLN A 19 -8.64 48.51 9.73
C GLN A 19 -7.70 47.90 8.69
N ARG A 20 -6.50 47.49 9.09
CA ARG A 20 -5.60 46.67 8.27
C ARG A 20 -6.32 45.36 7.91
N PRO A 21 -6.78 45.16 6.67
CA PRO A 21 -7.40 43.90 6.30
C PRO A 21 -6.28 42.86 6.10
N GLY A 22 -6.41 41.69 6.73
CA GLY A 22 -6.04 40.45 6.02
C GLY A 22 -4.69 39.76 6.30
N THR A 23 -3.82 40.19 7.22
CA THR A 23 -2.54 39.47 7.48
C THR A 23 -2.76 38.00 7.90
N GLY A 24 -3.74 37.75 8.77
CA GLY A 24 -4.09 36.39 9.21
C GLY A 24 -4.82 35.55 8.15
N ALA A 25 -5.56 36.16 7.24
CA ALA A 25 -6.24 35.45 6.15
C ALA A 25 -5.24 35.03 5.07
N ALA A 26 -4.35 35.93 4.65
CA ALA A 26 -3.29 35.65 3.68
C ALA A 26 -2.31 34.58 4.19
N ALA A 27 -1.90 34.64 5.46
CA ALA A 27 -1.04 33.62 6.07
C ALA A 27 -1.71 32.23 6.13
N ARG A 28 -3.02 32.17 6.43
CA ARG A 28 -3.80 30.92 6.44
C ARG A 28 -3.95 30.32 5.05
N VAL A 29 -4.22 31.14 4.03
CA VAL A 29 -4.31 30.69 2.63
C VAL A 29 -2.95 30.16 2.16
N SER A 30 -1.87 30.86 2.50
CA SER A 30 -0.50 30.46 2.16
C SER A 30 -0.12 29.10 2.77
N ARG A 31 -0.46 28.87 4.04
CA ARG A 31 -0.22 27.57 4.71
C ARG A 31 -1.04 26.42 4.13
N ARG A 32 -2.28 26.68 3.70
CA ARG A 32 -3.13 25.66 3.05
C ARG A 32 -2.54 25.19 1.72
N TRP A 33 -2.03 26.10 0.90
CA TRP A 33 -1.36 25.76 -0.36
C TRP A 33 -0.03 25.05 -0.15
N ALA A 34 0.73 25.43 0.89
CA ALA A 34 1.94 24.72 1.28
C ALA A 34 1.61 23.28 1.73
N ALA A 35 0.60 23.10 2.58
CA ALA A 35 0.14 21.76 2.98
C ALA A 35 -0.32 20.92 1.78
N ALA A 36 -1.12 21.49 0.87
CA ALA A 36 -1.56 20.81 -0.35
C ALA A 36 -0.38 20.39 -1.24
N SER A 37 0.63 21.27 -1.39
CA SER A 37 1.86 20.94 -2.12
C SER A 37 2.60 19.77 -1.49
N GLY A 38 2.65 19.73 -0.16
CA GLY A 38 3.22 18.63 0.60
C GLY A 38 2.48 17.30 0.42
N VAL A 39 1.15 17.31 0.45
CA VAL A 39 0.31 16.12 0.18
C VAL A 39 0.54 15.59 -1.23
N VAL A 40 0.52 16.48 -2.24
CA VAL A 40 0.74 16.09 -3.64
C VAL A 40 2.14 15.52 -3.83
N SER A 41 3.16 16.13 -3.26
CA SER A 41 4.55 15.63 -3.34
C SER A 41 4.74 14.28 -2.66
N ALA A 42 4.20 14.10 -1.45
CA ALA A 42 4.26 12.82 -0.74
C ALA A 42 3.49 11.72 -1.47
N GLY A 43 2.29 12.04 -1.95
CA GLY A 43 1.47 11.12 -2.75
C GLY A 43 2.16 10.73 -4.06
N ALA A 44 2.75 11.69 -4.78
CA ALA A 44 3.51 11.42 -6.00
C ALA A 44 4.73 10.51 -5.74
N ALA A 45 5.45 10.72 -4.63
CA ALA A 45 6.55 9.85 -4.23
C ALA A 45 6.09 8.42 -3.97
N VAL A 46 5.01 8.24 -3.20
CA VAL A 46 4.44 6.91 -2.91
C VAL A 46 3.97 6.23 -4.18
N VAL A 47 3.21 6.93 -5.03
CA VAL A 47 2.71 6.39 -6.30
C VAL A 47 3.85 5.99 -7.21
N LEU A 48 4.89 6.81 -7.34
CA LEU A 48 6.07 6.47 -8.13
C LEU A 48 6.78 5.23 -7.58
N GLY A 49 6.96 5.15 -6.26
CA GLY A 49 7.56 3.97 -5.61
C GLY A 49 6.75 2.70 -5.85
N GLU A 50 5.43 2.78 -5.76
CA GLU A 50 4.53 1.65 -6.00
C GLU A 50 4.50 1.22 -7.47
N LEU A 51 4.53 2.16 -8.42
CA LEU A 51 4.61 1.84 -9.84
C LEU A 51 5.95 1.20 -10.22
N LEU A 52 7.06 1.71 -9.68
CA LEU A 52 8.38 1.12 -9.88
C LEU A 52 8.47 -0.28 -9.26
N ALA A 53 7.88 -0.48 -8.08
CA ALA A 53 7.77 -1.80 -7.48
C ALA A 53 6.94 -2.75 -8.35
N GLY A 54 5.79 -2.32 -8.86
CA GLY A 54 4.97 -3.13 -9.77
C GLY A 54 5.70 -3.56 -11.05
N LEU A 55 6.62 -2.74 -11.57
CA LEU A 55 7.42 -3.05 -12.76
C LEU A 55 8.62 -3.98 -12.48
N LEU A 56 9.21 -3.90 -11.29
CA LEU A 56 10.47 -4.58 -10.97
C LEU A 56 10.25 -5.83 -10.12
N SER A 57 9.52 -5.72 -9.01
CA SER A 57 9.12 -6.82 -8.15
C SER A 57 8.15 -6.33 -7.06
N PRO A 58 7.05 -7.05 -6.78
CA PRO A 58 6.14 -6.73 -5.67
C PRO A 58 6.84 -6.63 -4.30
N SER A 59 7.96 -7.34 -4.10
CA SER A 59 8.74 -7.28 -2.86
C SER A 59 9.36 -5.91 -2.58
N LEU A 60 9.43 -5.03 -3.58
CA LEU A 60 9.99 -3.68 -3.49
C LEU A 60 8.98 -2.60 -3.09
N SER A 61 7.70 -2.94 -2.91
CA SER A 61 6.66 -1.97 -2.55
C SER A 61 6.99 -1.30 -1.21
N PRO A 62 7.28 0.01 -1.17
CA PRO A 62 7.60 0.70 0.07
C PRO A 62 6.40 0.74 1.02
N LEU A 63 5.18 0.82 0.48
CA LEU A 63 3.95 0.89 1.27
C LEU A 63 3.72 -0.42 2.02
N THR A 64 3.87 -1.57 1.35
CA THR A 64 3.70 -2.87 2.01
C THR A 64 4.86 -3.17 2.95
N ALA A 65 6.09 -2.76 2.62
CA ALA A 65 7.25 -2.95 3.48
C ALA A 65 7.11 -2.21 4.81
N VAL A 66 6.80 -0.92 4.75
CA VAL A 66 6.53 -0.10 5.95
C VAL A 66 5.31 -0.61 6.69
N GLY A 67 4.23 -0.94 5.98
CA GLY A 67 3.02 -1.48 6.58
C GLY A 67 3.26 -2.79 7.35
N GLY A 68 4.05 -3.71 6.78
CA GLY A 68 4.45 -4.94 7.44
C GLY A 68 5.28 -4.68 8.70
N ALA A 69 6.30 -3.82 8.61
CA ALA A 69 7.13 -3.46 9.76
C ALA A 69 6.33 -2.81 10.89
N VAL A 70 5.34 -1.97 10.55
CA VAL A 70 4.42 -1.39 11.53
C VAL A 70 3.56 -2.48 12.16
N ILE A 71 2.97 -3.37 11.36
CA ILE A 71 2.19 -4.50 11.89
C ILE A 71 3.06 -5.34 12.83
N ASP A 72 4.30 -5.66 12.47
CA ASP A 72 5.19 -6.47 13.30
C ASP A 72 5.55 -5.79 14.62
N ALA A 73 5.61 -4.45 14.65
CA ALA A 73 5.87 -3.66 15.85
C ALA A 73 4.64 -3.43 16.74
N VAL A 74 3.42 -3.57 16.21
CA VAL A 74 2.19 -3.30 16.97
C VAL A 74 1.96 -4.40 18.02
N PRO A 75 1.73 -4.04 19.30
CA PRO A 75 1.45 -5.01 20.36
C PRO A 75 0.23 -5.89 20.05
N PRO A 76 0.22 -7.17 20.49
CA PRO A 76 -0.87 -8.11 20.19
C PRO A 76 -2.27 -7.58 20.52
N GLY A 77 -2.45 -6.98 21.69
CA GLY A 77 -3.77 -6.48 22.12
C GLY A 77 -4.38 -5.39 21.22
N VAL A 78 -3.55 -4.64 20.48
CA VAL A 78 -4.05 -3.65 19.51
C VAL A 78 -4.50 -4.35 18.22
N LYS A 79 -3.81 -5.43 17.80
CA LYS A 79 -4.21 -6.25 16.65
C LYS A 79 -5.53 -6.95 16.95
N ASP A 80 -5.64 -7.57 18.13
CA ASP A 80 -6.85 -8.28 18.55
C ASP A 80 -8.06 -7.34 18.62
N TRP A 81 -7.84 -6.14 19.19
CA TRP A 81 -8.86 -5.08 19.18
C TRP A 81 -9.27 -4.70 17.75
N ALA A 82 -8.32 -4.45 16.85
CA ALA A 82 -8.62 -4.09 15.47
C ALA A 82 -9.39 -5.20 14.74
N ILE A 83 -8.98 -6.46 14.90
CA ILE A 83 -9.65 -7.62 14.32
C ILE A 83 -11.07 -7.77 14.86
N SER A 84 -11.29 -7.56 16.17
CA SER A 84 -12.63 -7.67 16.76
C SER A 84 -13.63 -6.65 16.22
N TRP A 85 -13.18 -5.44 15.86
CA TRP A 85 -14.05 -4.38 15.35
C TRP A 85 -14.21 -4.42 13.83
N PHE A 86 -13.14 -4.74 13.10
CA PHE A 86 -13.10 -4.63 11.63
C PHE A 86 -13.15 -5.97 10.90
N GLY A 87 -13.05 -7.10 11.62
CA GLY A 87 -13.04 -8.44 11.03
C GLY A 87 -11.97 -8.59 9.96
N THR A 88 -12.35 -9.15 8.81
CA THR A 88 -11.46 -9.34 7.64
C THR A 88 -11.09 -8.04 6.92
N ALA A 89 -11.71 -6.90 7.28
CA ALA A 89 -11.42 -5.59 6.71
C ALA A 89 -10.31 -4.83 7.45
N ASP A 90 -9.72 -5.40 8.52
CA ASP A 90 -8.65 -4.82 9.33
C ASP A 90 -7.49 -4.25 8.48
N LYS A 91 -7.05 -5.01 7.46
CA LYS A 91 -5.96 -4.58 6.56
C LYS A 91 -6.34 -3.40 5.69
N ALA A 92 -7.58 -3.33 5.20
CA ALA A 92 -8.05 -2.21 4.38
C ALA A 92 -8.11 -0.92 5.21
N VAL A 93 -8.59 -1.02 6.45
CA VAL A 93 -8.60 0.09 7.42
C VAL A 93 -7.17 0.53 7.76
N PHE A 94 -6.26 -0.42 7.95
CA PHE A 94 -4.85 -0.14 8.18
C PHE A 94 -4.20 0.61 7.00
N LEU A 95 -4.43 0.17 5.76
CA LEU A 95 -3.93 0.86 4.55
C LEU A 95 -4.51 2.28 4.44
N ALA A 96 -5.81 2.47 4.70
CA ALA A 96 -6.44 3.78 4.71
C ALA A 96 -5.84 4.70 5.79
N GLY A 97 -5.61 4.17 6.99
CA GLY A 97 -4.95 4.88 8.09
C GLY A 97 -3.52 5.31 7.72
N MET A 98 -2.76 4.44 7.06
CA MET A 98 -1.42 4.76 6.60
C MET A 98 -1.42 5.88 5.54
N LEU A 99 -2.36 5.86 4.59
CA LEU A 99 -2.52 6.95 3.61
C LEU A 99 -2.86 8.28 4.29
N LEU A 100 -3.69 8.25 5.33
CA LEU A 100 -4.00 9.44 6.13
C LEU A 100 -2.76 9.99 6.85
N VAL A 101 -1.94 9.12 7.44
CA VAL A 101 -0.68 9.52 8.08
C VAL A 101 0.28 10.12 7.06
N ILE A 102 0.41 9.51 5.88
CA ILE A 102 1.24 10.03 4.78
C ILE A 102 0.74 11.42 4.36
N ALA A 103 -0.56 11.63 4.24
CA ALA A 103 -1.14 12.94 3.93
C ALA A 103 -0.87 13.98 5.04
N ALA A 104 -0.94 13.59 6.31
CA ALA A 104 -0.62 14.46 7.44
C ALA A 104 0.87 14.85 7.48
N VAL A 105 1.76 13.87 7.28
CA VAL A 105 3.22 14.09 7.18
C VAL A 105 3.55 14.94 5.97
N GLY A 106 2.93 14.67 4.82
CA GLY A 106 3.06 15.49 3.61
C GLY A 106 2.63 16.93 3.89
N SER A 107 1.46 17.14 4.52
CA SER A 107 0.98 18.46 4.91
C SER A 107 1.99 19.21 5.80
N LEU A 108 2.54 18.51 6.80
CA LEU A 108 3.58 19.06 7.68
C LEU A 108 4.85 19.41 6.90
N ALA A 109 5.32 18.53 6.02
CA ALA A 109 6.49 18.77 5.19
C ALA A 109 6.31 20.02 4.32
N GLY A 110 5.15 20.20 3.69
CA GLY A 110 4.84 21.39 2.92
C GLY A 110 4.87 22.68 3.74
N ILE A 111 4.23 22.68 4.92
CA ILE A 111 4.25 23.82 5.83
C ILE A 111 5.69 24.13 6.30
N LEU A 112 6.47 23.11 6.66
CA LEU A 112 7.84 23.28 7.13
C LEU A 112 8.77 23.78 6.03
N GLU A 113 8.65 23.25 4.81
CA GLU A 113 9.42 23.70 3.64
C GLU A 113 9.15 25.18 3.36
N GLN A 114 7.92 25.65 3.62
CA GLN A 114 7.55 27.06 3.48
C GLN A 114 8.19 27.94 4.56
N VAL A 115 8.33 27.45 5.79
CA VAL A 115 8.91 28.22 6.90
C VAL A 115 10.43 28.25 6.84
N ARG A 116 11.08 27.10 6.56
CA ARG A 116 12.54 26.98 6.43
C ARG A 116 12.88 26.17 5.19
N ARG A 117 13.73 26.74 4.32
CA ARG A 117 14.22 26.05 3.12
C ARG A 117 14.84 24.70 3.52
N PHE A 118 14.47 23.65 2.79
CA PHE A 118 14.89 22.25 3.00
C PHE A 118 14.30 21.53 4.22
N ALA A 119 13.53 22.19 5.11
CA ALA A 119 12.99 21.52 6.29
C ALA A 119 11.93 20.46 5.93
N GLY A 120 11.08 20.71 4.93
CA GLY A 120 10.12 19.70 4.47
C GLY A 120 10.78 18.61 3.63
N SER A 121 11.78 18.99 2.84
CA SER A 121 12.61 18.04 2.10
C SER A 121 13.34 17.06 3.03
N ALA A 122 13.81 17.54 4.19
CA ALA A 122 14.38 16.70 5.24
C ALA A 122 13.35 15.72 5.84
N VAL A 123 12.10 16.15 6.04
CA VAL A 123 11.02 15.24 6.47
C VAL A 123 10.81 14.12 5.44
N ILE A 124 10.71 14.47 4.14
CA ILE A 124 10.58 13.46 3.08
C ILE A 124 11.79 12.53 3.05
N ALA A 125 13.01 13.05 3.21
CA ALA A 125 14.23 12.25 3.24
C ALA A 125 14.25 11.25 4.40
N VAL A 126 13.86 11.68 5.61
CA VAL A 126 13.76 10.80 6.78
C VAL A 126 12.75 9.68 6.53
N PHE A 127 11.56 10.00 6.02
CA PHE A 127 10.57 8.98 5.67
C PHE A 127 11.03 8.05 4.55
N GLY A 128 11.77 8.57 3.56
CA GLY A 128 12.40 7.77 2.51
C GLY A 128 13.43 6.80 3.06
N ILE A 129 14.23 7.21 4.06
CA ILE A 129 15.18 6.35 4.76
C ILE A 129 14.46 5.26 5.55
N VAL A 130 13.37 5.60 6.25
CA VAL A 130 12.54 4.61 6.96
C VAL A 130 11.94 3.59 5.99
N GLY A 131 11.41 4.06 4.86
CA GLY A 131 10.90 3.18 3.81
C GLY A 131 11.98 2.27 3.21
N LEU A 132 13.16 2.82 2.94
CA LEU A 132 14.31 2.04 2.48
C LEU A 132 14.74 0.99 3.50
N ALA A 133 14.85 1.36 4.78
CA ALA A 133 15.20 0.43 5.85
C ALA A 133 14.18 -0.72 5.94
N ALA A 134 12.87 -0.42 5.85
CA ALA A 134 11.82 -1.43 5.86
C ALA A 134 11.90 -2.39 4.65
N VAL A 135 12.25 -1.89 3.46
CA VAL A 135 12.48 -2.73 2.28
C VAL A 135 13.72 -3.62 2.48
N LEU A 136 14.80 -3.07 3.03
CA LEU A 136 16.05 -3.81 3.27
C LEU A 136 15.93 -4.89 4.35
N THR A 137 14.98 -4.77 5.28
CA THR A 137 14.71 -5.81 6.29
C THR A 137 13.95 -7.01 5.73
N ARG A 138 13.48 -6.97 4.48
CA ARG A 138 12.76 -8.10 3.87
C ARG A 138 13.74 -9.17 3.36
N ALA A 139 13.35 -10.43 3.52
CA ALA A 139 14.16 -11.60 3.21
C ALA A 139 14.57 -11.77 1.72
N GLN A 140 14.11 -10.90 0.82
CA GLN A 140 14.38 -10.94 -0.62
C GLN A 140 15.00 -9.63 -1.12
N VAL A 141 16.18 -9.27 -0.61
CA VAL A 141 16.89 -8.05 -1.05
C VAL A 141 17.43 -8.24 -2.46
N SER A 142 16.79 -7.60 -3.45
CA SER A 142 17.28 -7.51 -4.82
C SER A 142 18.20 -6.29 -5.01
N PRO A 143 19.06 -6.24 -6.05
CA PRO A 143 19.86 -5.04 -6.35
C PRO A 143 19.02 -3.76 -6.56
N ALA A 144 17.74 -3.92 -6.93
CA ALA A 144 16.79 -2.82 -7.12
C ALA A 144 16.18 -2.29 -5.81
N ALA A 145 16.42 -2.95 -4.67
CA ALA A 145 15.84 -2.58 -3.36
C ALA A 145 16.26 -1.20 -2.85
N VAL A 146 17.43 -0.70 -3.28
CA VAL A 146 17.97 0.60 -2.89
C VAL A 146 17.54 1.74 -3.82
N PRO A 147 17.72 1.65 -5.16
CA PRO A 147 17.43 2.78 -6.04
C PRO A 147 15.95 3.17 -6.06
N VAL A 148 15.01 2.23 -5.93
CA VAL A 148 13.57 2.52 -6.05
C VAL A 148 13.05 3.47 -4.96
N PRO A 149 13.23 3.18 -3.65
CA PRO A 149 12.80 4.11 -2.59
C PRO A 149 13.52 5.46 -2.66
N LEU A 150 14.79 5.48 -3.07
CA LEU A 150 15.57 6.71 -3.19
C LEU A 150 15.06 7.61 -4.31
N VAL A 151 14.78 7.04 -5.49
CA VAL A 151 14.21 7.78 -6.63
C VAL A 151 12.82 8.33 -6.26
N ALA A 152 11.98 7.52 -5.60
CA ALA A 152 10.67 7.96 -5.11
C ALA A 152 10.80 9.16 -4.14
N ALA A 153 11.65 9.05 -3.12
CA ALA A 153 11.87 10.09 -2.13
C ALA A 153 12.47 11.36 -2.74
N ALA A 154 13.48 11.23 -3.60
CA ALA A 154 14.12 12.35 -4.30
C ALA A 154 13.12 13.10 -5.20
N SER A 155 12.25 12.36 -5.90
CA SER A 155 11.20 12.94 -6.76
C SER A 155 10.18 13.74 -5.95
N GLY A 156 9.74 13.21 -4.79
CA GLY A 156 8.87 13.91 -3.86
C GLY A 156 9.50 15.18 -3.30
N ALA A 157 10.75 15.10 -2.84
CA ALA A 157 11.48 16.25 -2.33
C ALA A 157 11.70 17.33 -3.40
N PHE A 158 12.04 16.92 -4.62
CA PHE A 158 12.18 17.83 -5.77
C PHE A 158 10.87 18.54 -6.10
N LEU A 159 9.77 17.79 -6.22
CA LEU A 159 8.44 18.35 -6.50
C LEU A 159 8.00 19.32 -5.40
N LEU A 160 8.25 18.98 -4.13
CA LEU A 160 7.95 19.84 -2.99
C LEU A 160 8.72 21.16 -3.05
N GLY A 161 10.04 21.08 -3.22
CA GLY A 161 10.90 22.26 -3.31
C GLY A 161 10.51 23.16 -4.49
N MET A 162 10.14 22.56 -5.63
CA MET A 162 9.65 23.30 -6.79
C MET A 162 8.32 24.02 -6.50
N LEU A 163 7.31 23.33 -5.94
CA LEU A 163 6.00 23.90 -5.64
C LEU A 163 6.09 25.01 -4.59
N VAL A 164 6.84 24.80 -3.51
CA VAL A 164 6.99 25.80 -2.43
C VAL A 164 7.82 27.00 -2.88
N ARG A 165 8.82 26.81 -3.74
CA ARG A 165 9.57 27.94 -4.35
C ARG A 165 8.63 28.82 -5.17
N ARG A 166 7.79 28.23 -6.03
CA ARG A 166 6.79 28.98 -6.82
C ARG A 166 5.78 29.70 -5.92
N LEU A 167 5.30 29.04 -4.87
CA LEU A 167 4.38 29.64 -3.90
C LEU A 167 5.00 30.85 -3.17
N ARG A 168 6.31 30.81 -2.87
CA ARG A 168 7.04 31.95 -2.29
C ARG A 168 7.20 33.09 -3.29
N GLU A 169 7.57 32.79 -4.54
CA GLU A 169 7.69 33.78 -5.62
C GLU A 169 6.37 34.53 -5.83
N ASP A 170 5.24 33.82 -5.85
CA ASP A 170 3.91 34.43 -5.94
C ASP A 170 3.54 35.28 -4.73
N GLY A 171 3.86 34.81 -3.52
CA GLY A 171 3.63 35.57 -2.28
C GLY A 171 4.40 36.89 -2.24
N ILE A 172 5.63 36.89 -2.78
CA ILE A 172 6.45 38.11 -2.90
C ILE A 172 5.83 39.06 -3.93
N ALA A 173 5.44 38.56 -5.11
CA ALA A 173 4.83 39.38 -6.16
C ALA A 173 3.51 40.05 -5.72
N ALA A 174 2.69 39.34 -4.94
CA ALA A 174 1.47 39.88 -4.35
C ALA A 174 1.76 40.94 -3.27
N ALA A 175 2.80 40.75 -2.46
CA ALA A 175 3.20 41.72 -1.43
C ALA A 175 3.79 43.02 -2.02
N THR A 176 4.40 42.96 -3.20
CA THR A 176 4.99 44.13 -3.87
C THR A 176 4.02 44.90 -4.78
N GLY A 177 2.72 44.55 -4.79
CA GLY A 177 1.68 45.32 -5.49
C GLY A 177 1.77 45.30 -7.03
N MET A 178 2.45 44.31 -7.62
CA MET A 178 2.56 44.14 -9.08
C MET A 178 1.30 43.47 -9.68
N GLU A 179 0.11 43.75 -9.14
CA GLU A 179 -1.13 43.06 -9.50
C GLU A 179 -1.78 43.64 -10.78
N GLY A 180 -1.47 43.02 -11.92
CA GLY A 180 -2.39 42.87 -13.05
C GLY A 180 -2.84 41.41 -13.13
N THR A 181 -4.11 41.15 -13.45
CA THR A 181 -4.75 39.84 -13.71
C THR A 181 -3.90 38.57 -13.49
N ALA A 182 -4.28 37.73 -12.51
CA ALA A 182 -3.72 36.38 -12.24
C ALA A 182 -2.26 36.21 -12.69
N SER A 183 -1.31 36.69 -11.87
CA SER A 183 0.13 36.57 -12.13
C SER A 183 0.50 35.21 -12.77
N PRO A 184 1.29 35.20 -13.86
CA PRO A 184 1.70 33.96 -14.53
C PRO A 184 2.27 32.90 -13.59
N GLY A 185 2.88 33.30 -12.48
CA GLY A 185 3.40 32.41 -11.44
C GLY A 185 2.30 31.60 -10.73
N ARG A 186 1.20 32.25 -10.30
CA ARG A 186 0.07 31.60 -9.62
C ARG A 186 -0.65 30.62 -10.54
N ARG A 187 -0.81 30.98 -11.80
CA ARG A 187 -1.37 30.09 -12.82
C ARG A 187 -0.50 28.84 -12.99
N THR A 188 0.81 29.04 -13.12
CA THR A 188 1.78 27.94 -13.26
C THR A 188 1.81 27.04 -12.02
N PHE A 189 1.80 27.62 -10.81
CA PHE A 189 1.71 26.88 -9.56
C PHE A 189 0.46 26.00 -9.50
N LEU A 190 -0.72 26.56 -9.77
CA LEU A 190 -1.97 25.81 -9.76
C LEU A 190 -1.99 24.72 -10.83
N GLN A 191 -1.44 24.98 -12.03
CA GLN A 191 -1.31 23.97 -13.08
C GLN A 191 -0.42 22.80 -12.65
N ILE A 192 0.76 23.07 -12.07
CA ILE A 192 1.65 22.00 -11.58
C ILE A 192 1.01 21.24 -10.42
N LEU A 193 0.37 21.94 -9.49
CA LEU A 193 -0.26 21.32 -8.33
C LEU A 193 -1.44 20.42 -8.75
N THR A 194 -2.31 20.91 -9.63
CA THR A 194 -3.46 20.14 -10.15
C THR A 194 -3.01 18.99 -11.04
N ALA A 195 -2.02 19.19 -11.91
CA ALA A 195 -1.45 18.13 -12.73
C ALA A 195 -0.78 17.06 -11.86
N GLY A 196 -0.03 17.48 -10.83
CA GLY A 196 0.56 16.58 -9.84
C GLY A 196 -0.50 15.78 -9.09
N ALA A 197 -1.53 16.45 -8.56
CA ALA A 197 -2.65 15.78 -7.89
C ALA A 197 -3.38 14.78 -8.81
N GLY A 198 -3.62 15.17 -10.06
CA GLY A 198 -4.21 14.30 -11.08
C GLY A 198 -3.33 13.09 -11.38
N ALA A 199 -2.02 13.30 -11.58
CA ALA A 199 -1.06 12.22 -11.81
C ALA A 199 -0.95 11.28 -10.60
N THR A 200 -0.96 11.80 -9.37
CA THR A 200 -1.01 11.01 -8.14
C THR A 200 -2.29 10.18 -8.05
N ALA A 201 -3.46 10.78 -8.32
CA ALA A 201 -4.73 10.06 -8.28
C ALA A 201 -4.77 8.94 -9.33
N VAL A 202 -4.44 9.26 -10.59
CA VAL A 202 -4.42 8.30 -11.70
C VAL A 202 -3.38 7.21 -11.46
N GLY A 203 -2.15 7.58 -11.10
CA GLY A 203 -1.10 6.61 -10.81
C GLY A 203 -1.41 5.75 -9.58
N GLY A 204 -2.10 6.29 -8.58
CA GLY A 204 -2.61 5.53 -7.44
C GLY A 204 -3.66 4.49 -7.84
N VAL A 205 -4.57 4.86 -8.75
CA VAL A 205 -5.54 3.91 -9.35
C VAL A 205 -4.82 2.87 -10.20
N ILE A 206 -3.86 3.26 -11.05
CA ILE A 206 -3.07 2.30 -11.86
C ILE A 206 -2.31 1.34 -10.95
N ALA A 207 -1.64 1.84 -9.91
CA ALA A 207 -0.95 1.01 -8.94
C ALA A 207 -1.94 0.08 -8.20
N ALA A 208 -3.14 0.57 -7.83
CA ALA A 208 -4.18 -0.26 -7.20
C ALA A 208 -4.72 -1.33 -8.14
N VAL A 209 -4.93 -0.99 -9.41
CA VAL A 209 -5.35 -1.92 -10.45
C VAL A 209 -4.25 -2.94 -10.70
N TRP A 210 -2.99 -2.56 -10.92
CA TRP A 210 -1.88 -3.52 -11.05
C TRP A 210 -1.72 -4.42 -9.83
N ARG A 211 -1.93 -3.89 -8.62
CA ARG A 211 -1.99 -4.70 -7.39
C ARG A 211 -3.17 -5.68 -7.38
N GLY A 212 -4.32 -5.30 -7.93
CA GLY A 212 -5.52 -6.13 -8.03
C GLY A 212 -5.63 -6.98 -9.31
N ALA A 213 -4.78 -6.71 -10.30
CA ALA A 213 -4.80 -7.29 -11.64
C ALA A 213 -3.38 -7.79 -11.96
N ALA A 214 -2.95 -9.02 -11.66
CA ALA A 214 -3.65 -10.28 -11.43
C ALA A 214 -4.79 -10.62 -12.42
N SER A 215 -5.12 -9.75 -13.38
CA SER A 215 -6.11 -10.04 -14.42
C SER A 215 -5.59 -11.08 -15.40
N GLY A 216 -4.26 -11.21 -15.54
CA GLY A 216 -3.62 -12.33 -16.22
C GLY A 216 -3.85 -13.68 -15.51
N ILE A 217 -4.05 -13.69 -14.18
CA ILE A 217 -4.36 -14.91 -13.43
C ILE A 217 -5.79 -15.36 -13.71
N SER A 218 -6.74 -14.46 -13.99
CA SER A 218 -8.10 -14.90 -14.31
C SER A 218 -8.12 -15.70 -15.61
N GLU A 219 -7.41 -15.23 -16.63
CA GLU A 219 -7.27 -15.95 -17.90
C GLU A 219 -6.45 -17.24 -17.74
N ALA A 220 -5.32 -17.20 -17.02
CA ALA A 220 -4.52 -18.39 -16.75
C ALA A 220 -5.30 -19.43 -15.92
N ARG A 221 -6.09 -18.99 -14.93
CA ARG A 221 -6.97 -19.82 -14.11
C ARG A 221 -8.12 -20.41 -14.91
N GLU A 222 -8.70 -19.65 -15.84
CA GLU A 222 -9.77 -20.15 -16.72
C GLU A 222 -9.24 -21.22 -17.69
N LYS A 223 -8.00 -21.05 -18.16
CA LYS A 223 -7.28 -21.99 -19.03
C LYS A 223 -6.73 -23.20 -18.27
N LEU A 224 -6.48 -23.09 -16.97
CA LEU A 224 -5.96 -24.19 -16.16
C LEU A 224 -6.96 -25.36 -16.16
N ARG A 225 -6.53 -26.50 -16.68
CA ARG A 225 -7.26 -27.77 -16.62
C ARG A 225 -6.51 -28.70 -15.68
N LEU A 226 -7.16 -29.04 -14.58
CA LEU A 226 -6.60 -30.00 -13.62
C LEU A 226 -6.63 -31.41 -14.22
N PRO A 227 -5.55 -32.19 -14.09
CA PRO A 227 -5.51 -33.57 -14.55
C PRO A 227 -6.38 -34.46 -13.64
N GLY A 228 -6.69 -35.66 -14.14
CA GLY A 228 -7.38 -36.68 -13.33
C GLY A 228 -6.51 -37.19 -12.18
N ALA A 229 -7.15 -37.55 -11.07
CA ALA A 229 -6.46 -38.13 -9.92
C ALA A 229 -6.00 -39.56 -10.21
N ALA A 230 -4.75 -39.88 -9.88
CA ALA A 230 -4.26 -41.25 -9.83
C ALA A 230 -4.92 -42.04 -8.68
N SER A 231 -5.29 -41.35 -7.60
CA SER A 231 -6.08 -41.91 -6.50
C SER A 231 -7.23 -40.96 -6.16
N ALA A 232 -8.44 -41.29 -6.61
CA ALA A 232 -9.65 -40.50 -6.36
C ALA A 232 -10.00 -40.43 -4.86
N ALA A 233 -10.72 -39.38 -4.46
CA ALA A 233 -11.29 -39.30 -3.12
C ALA A 233 -12.37 -40.37 -2.93
N PRO A 234 -12.47 -40.99 -1.75
CA PRO A 234 -13.61 -41.83 -1.41
C PRO A 234 -14.93 -41.06 -1.60
N ALA A 235 -15.96 -41.75 -2.07
CA ALA A 235 -17.28 -41.16 -2.20
C ALA A 235 -17.83 -40.73 -0.83
N ILE A 236 -18.45 -39.56 -0.78
CA ILE A 236 -19.15 -39.08 0.42
C ILE A 236 -20.38 -39.97 0.64
N PRO A 237 -20.53 -40.60 1.83
CA PRO A 237 -21.73 -41.37 2.14
C PRO A 237 -22.99 -40.49 2.09
N ALA A 238 -24.10 -41.03 1.60
CA ALA A 238 -25.35 -40.27 1.45
C ALA A 238 -25.88 -39.65 2.76
N GLY A 239 -25.56 -40.26 3.91
CA GLY A 239 -25.94 -39.75 5.24
C GLY A 239 -24.87 -38.89 5.93
N ALA A 240 -23.80 -38.49 5.24
CA ALA A 240 -22.74 -37.68 5.82
C ALA A 240 -23.14 -36.21 6.01
N GLU A 241 -24.15 -35.75 5.29
CA GLU A 241 -24.72 -34.40 5.43
C GLU A 241 -25.99 -34.47 6.27
N VAL A 242 -26.00 -33.74 7.38
CA VAL A 242 -27.08 -33.83 8.39
C VAL A 242 -28.27 -32.95 8.03
N GLY A 243 -28.06 -31.87 7.25
CA GLY A 243 -29.12 -31.02 6.72
C GLY A 243 -29.94 -30.25 7.78
N LEU A 244 -29.34 -29.92 8.94
CA LEU A 244 -29.99 -29.08 9.95
C LEU A 244 -29.82 -27.59 9.62
N ASP A 245 -30.81 -26.79 9.99
CA ASP A 245 -30.75 -25.33 9.88
C ASP A 245 -29.52 -24.78 10.61
N GLY A 246 -28.75 -23.95 9.91
CA GLY A 246 -27.52 -23.36 10.44
C GLY A 246 -26.25 -24.21 10.27
N MET A 247 -26.34 -25.44 9.74
CA MET A 247 -25.13 -26.18 9.34
C MET A 247 -24.58 -25.71 8.00
N GLN A 248 -23.27 -25.56 7.93
CA GLN A 248 -22.56 -25.36 6.68
C GLN A 248 -22.59 -26.65 5.83
N PRO A 249 -22.59 -26.54 4.48
CA PRO A 249 -22.50 -27.70 3.61
C PRO A 249 -21.28 -28.56 3.94
N LEU A 250 -21.42 -29.88 3.82
CA LEU A 250 -20.29 -30.81 4.09
C LEU A 250 -19.10 -30.52 3.18
N VAL A 251 -19.36 -30.10 1.93
CA VAL A 251 -18.34 -29.58 1.01
C VAL A 251 -18.63 -28.11 0.80
N THR A 252 -17.77 -27.27 1.37
CA THR A 252 -17.86 -25.82 1.26
C THR A 252 -17.58 -25.38 -0.18
N PRO A 253 -18.49 -24.64 -0.85
CA PRO A 253 -18.22 -24.11 -2.18
C PRO A 253 -16.98 -23.22 -2.17
N ASN A 254 -16.16 -23.25 -3.22
CA ASN A 254 -14.89 -22.52 -3.26
C ASN A 254 -15.02 -21.01 -2.98
N ARG A 255 -16.14 -20.39 -3.38
CA ARG A 255 -16.42 -18.96 -3.15
C ARG A 255 -16.76 -18.64 -1.68
N ASP A 256 -17.19 -19.64 -0.94
CA ASP A 256 -17.68 -19.55 0.44
C ASP A 256 -16.65 -20.14 1.42
N PHE A 257 -15.52 -20.68 0.94
CA PHE A 257 -14.42 -21.18 1.77
C PHE A 257 -13.73 -20.00 2.45
N TYR A 258 -13.63 -20.03 3.79
CA TYR A 258 -13.08 -18.92 4.58
C TYR A 258 -11.65 -18.56 4.13
N ARG A 259 -11.32 -17.27 4.17
CA ARG A 259 -10.01 -16.75 3.78
C ARG A 259 -9.41 -15.90 4.89
N ILE A 260 -8.21 -16.27 5.33
CA ILE A 260 -7.39 -15.48 6.24
C ILE A 260 -6.03 -15.27 5.56
N ASP A 261 -5.68 -14.03 5.31
CA ASP A 261 -4.42 -13.64 4.69
C ASP A 261 -3.47 -13.08 5.76
N THR A 262 -2.20 -13.46 5.73
CA THR A 262 -1.14 -12.80 6.52
C THR A 262 -0.52 -11.65 5.75
N ALA A 263 -0.47 -11.76 4.42
CA ALA A 263 0.00 -10.71 3.54
C ALA A 263 -0.96 -9.52 3.52
N LEU A 264 -0.40 -8.30 3.51
CA LEU A 264 -1.17 -7.07 3.26
C LEU A 264 -1.84 -7.06 1.88
N ILE A 265 -1.26 -7.78 0.93
CA ILE A 265 -1.72 -7.91 -0.45
C ILE A 265 -1.57 -9.36 -0.86
N VAL A 266 -2.61 -9.94 -1.44
CA VAL A 266 -2.58 -11.31 -1.97
C VAL A 266 -1.59 -11.38 -3.15
N PRO A 267 -0.59 -12.28 -3.12
CA PRO A 267 0.36 -12.43 -4.21
C PRO A 267 -0.32 -12.83 -5.53
N SER A 268 0.12 -12.20 -6.62
CA SER A 268 -0.24 -12.56 -7.98
C SER A 268 0.91 -13.38 -8.59
N ILE A 269 0.74 -14.70 -8.66
CA ILE A 269 1.75 -15.63 -9.18
C ILE A 269 1.41 -16.01 -10.62
N ASP A 270 2.36 -15.80 -11.54
CA ASP A 270 2.28 -16.28 -12.92
C ASP A 270 2.62 -17.79 -12.96
N PRO A 271 1.70 -18.67 -13.36
CA PRO A 271 1.94 -20.11 -13.39
C PRO A 271 3.06 -20.54 -14.33
N ASP A 272 3.35 -19.77 -15.40
CA ASP A 272 4.38 -20.12 -16.39
C ASP A 272 5.81 -19.90 -15.84
N THR A 273 5.94 -19.05 -14.82
CA THR A 273 7.23 -18.75 -14.16
C THR A 273 7.32 -19.32 -12.75
N TRP A 274 6.24 -19.91 -12.23
CA TRP A 274 6.21 -20.45 -10.88
C TRP A 274 7.08 -21.69 -10.76
N THR A 275 7.85 -21.76 -9.68
CA THR A 275 8.62 -22.94 -9.30
C THR A 275 8.47 -23.27 -7.81
N LEU A 276 8.48 -24.56 -7.50
CA LEU A 276 8.60 -25.12 -6.16
C LEU A 276 10.01 -25.67 -6.00
N ARG A 277 10.69 -25.28 -4.91
CA ARG A 277 12.05 -25.73 -4.61
C ARG A 277 12.11 -26.48 -3.28
N VAL A 278 12.91 -27.55 -3.25
CA VAL A 278 13.30 -28.27 -2.03
C VAL A 278 14.80 -28.18 -1.89
N THR A 279 15.25 -27.56 -0.80
CA THR A 279 16.66 -27.24 -0.54
C THR A 279 17.01 -27.55 0.91
N GLY A 280 18.28 -27.42 1.30
CA GLY A 280 18.73 -27.58 2.69
C GLY A 280 19.36 -28.94 2.95
N MET A 281 18.92 -29.66 3.99
CA MET A 281 19.45 -30.98 4.37
C MET A 281 18.88 -32.09 3.49
N VAL A 282 19.22 -32.05 2.20
CA VAL A 282 18.78 -33.02 1.18
C VAL A 282 19.99 -33.45 0.35
N GLU A 283 20.01 -34.68 -0.15
CA GLU A 283 21.08 -35.12 -1.06
C GLU A 283 20.90 -34.52 -2.47
N GLU A 284 19.67 -34.21 -2.87
CA GLU A 284 19.33 -33.65 -4.17
C GLU A 284 18.37 -32.48 -4.01
N GLU A 285 18.79 -31.28 -4.42
CA GLU A 285 17.87 -30.15 -4.50
C GLU A 285 16.89 -30.36 -5.65
N ILE A 286 15.60 -30.18 -5.37
CA ILE A 286 14.52 -30.37 -6.34
C ILE A 286 13.99 -29.02 -6.76
N GLU A 287 13.74 -28.85 -8.06
CA GLU A 287 12.99 -27.73 -8.63
C GLU A 287 11.90 -28.27 -9.56
N LEU A 288 10.65 -27.88 -9.31
CA LEU A 288 9.50 -28.28 -10.12
C LEU A 288 8.74 -27.04 -10.57
N ASN A 289 8.45 -26.94 -11.88
CA ASN A 289 7.44 -26.00 -12.37
C ASN A 289 6.02 -26.58 -12.21
N LEU A 290 5.00 -25.78 -12.53
CA LEU A 290 3.59 -26.20 -12.37
C LEU A 290 3.25 -27.41 -13.26
N THR A 291 3.76 -27.45 -14.50
CA THR A 291 3.51 -28.54 -15.44
C THR A 291 4.06 -29.86 -14.92
N ASP A 292 5.30 -29.86 -14.42
CA ASP A 292 5.95 -31.04 -13.85
C ASP A 292 5.25 -31.53 -12.58
N LEU A 293 4.72 -30.61 -11.77
CA LEU A 293 3.91 -30.94 -10.61
C LEU A 293 2.59 -31.60 -11.02
N LEU A 294 1.88 -31.04 -12.00
CA LEU A 294 0.60 -31.59 -12.47
C LEU A 294 0.77 -32.93 -13.19
N ALA A 295 1.95 -33.23 -13.72
CA ALA A 295 2.28 -34.53 -14.30
C ALA A 295 2.51 -35.65 -13.27
N LYS A 296 2.61 -35.32 -11.96
CA LYS A 296 2.79 -36.31 -10.88
C LYS A 296 1.53 -37.15 -10.66
N PRO A 297 1.62 -38.32 -10.01
CA PRO A 297 0.45 -39.12 -9.64
C PRO A 297 -0.36 -38.41 -8.53
N LEU A 298 -1.24 -37.50 -8.93
CA LEU A 298 -2.01 -36.68 -8.00
C LEU A 298 -3.06 -37.51 -7.24
N THR A 299 -3.30 -37.13 -6.00
CA THR A 299 -4.25 -37.76 -5.08
C THR A 299 -5.36 -36.78 -4.73
N GLU A 300 -6.60 -37.25 -4.72
CA GLU A 300 -7.76 -36.48 -4.27
C GLU A 300 -8.19 -36.86 -2.86
N ARG A 301 -8.38 -35.92 -1.94
CA ARG A 301 -8.93 -36.19 -0.60
C ARG A 301 -9.87 -35.07 -0.16
N HIS A 302 -10.92 -35.43 0.59
CA HIS A 302 -11.70 -34.46 1.35
C HIS A 302 -10.93 -34.09 2.62
N VAL A 303 -10.58 -32.81 2.77
CA VAL A 303 -9.82 -32.32 3.94
C VAL A 303 -10.49 -31.06 4.45
N THR A 304 -10.71 -31.04 5.77
CA THR A 304 -11.17 -29.87 6.51
C THR A 304 -9.97 -29.05 6.94
N ILE A 305 -10.04 -27.75 6.70
CA ILE A 305 -9.10 -26.77 7.27
C ILE A 305 -9.90 -25.91 8.24
N ALA A 306 -9.34 -25.68 9.43
CA ALA A 306 -9.90 -24.80 10.45
C ALA A 306 -8.82 -23.82 10.91
N CYS A 307 -9.19 -22.56 11.11
CA CYS A 307 -8.31 -21.57 11.69
C CYS A 307 -8.13 -21.85 13.19
N VAL A 308 -6.92 -21.61 13.71
CA VAL A 308 -6.64 -21.65 15.15
C VAL A 308 -7.50 -20.64 15.93
N SER A 309 -7.91 -19.56 15.28
CA SER A 309 -8.80 -18.52 15.85
C SER A 309 -10.28 -18.83 15.66
N ASN A 310 -10.66 -20.01 15.14
CA ASN A 310 -12.07 -20.35 15.00
C ASN A 310 -12.70 -20.61 16.36
N GLU A 311 -13.67 -19.79 16.74
CA GLU A 311 -14.40 -19.93 18.00
C GLU A 311 -15.42 -21.07 17.94
N VAL A 312 -15.99 -21.43 19.10
CA VAL A 312 -17.08 -22.41 19.16
C VAL A 312 -18.30 -21.88 18.41
N GLY A 313 -18.70 -22.57 17.33
CA GLY A 313 -19.76 -22.11 16.44
C GLY A 313 -19.33 -21.06 15.41
N GLY A 314 -18.03 -20.79 15.29
CA GLY A 314 -17.47 -19.86 14.30
C GLY A 314 -17.47 -20.40 12.87
N ASP A 315 -17.13 -19.52 11.93
CA ASP A 315 -17.18 -19.73 10.48
C ASP A 315 -15.80 -19.85 9.80
N LEU A 316 -14.71 -19.82 10.58
CA LEU A 316 -13.33 -19.97 10.09
C LEU A 316 -12.93 -21.44 9.92
N ILE A 317 -13.82 -22.21 9.30
CA ILE A 317 -13.68 -23.65 9.03
C ILE A 317 -14.34 -24.00 7.70
N GLY A 318 -13.71 -24.88 6.92
CA GLY A 318 -14.27 -25.33 5.64
C GLY A 318 -13.71 -26.69 5.23
N ASN A 319 -14.47 -27.43 4.43
CA ASN A 319 -14.07 -28.73 3.87
C ASN A 319 -14.17 -28.70 2.34
N ALA A 320 -13.13 -29.18 1.67
CA ALA A 320 -13.08 -29.22 0.22
C ALA A 320 -12.42 -30.52 -0.27
N ARG A 321 -12.63 -30.83 -1.55
CA ARG A 321 -11.88 -31.87 -2.26
C ARG A 321 -10.58 -31.29 -2.78
N TRP A 322 -9.47 -31.72 -2.23
CA TRP A 322 -8.12 -31.29 -2.58
C TRP A 322 -7.49 -32.28 -3.55
N LEU A 323 -6.94 -31.78 -4.65
CA LEU A 323 -6.12 -32.54 -5.61
C LEU A 323 -4.67 -32.07 -5.46
N GLY A 324 -3.73 -32.99 -5.21
CA GLY A 324 -2.33 -32.63 -5.07
C GLY A 324 -1.39 -33.83 -5.05
N TRP A 325 -0.09 -33.56 -5.06
CA TRP A 325 0.95 -34.59 -4.94
C TRP A 325 1.45 -34.67 -3.49
N PRO A 326 1.53 -35.86 -2.86
CA PRO A 326 1.84 -35.94 -1.44
C PRO A 326 3.27 -35.44 -1.13
N VAL A 327 3.41 -34.59 -0.12
CA VAL A 327 4.69 -33.99 0.29
C VAL A 327 5.76 -35.05 0.60
N ARG A 328 5.38 -36.20 1.16
CA ARG A 328 6.31 -37.32 1.40
C ARG A 328 7.00 -37.81 0.13
N GLU A 329 6.32 -37.78 -1.02
CA GLU A 329 6.88 -38.24 -2.30
C GLU A 329 7.87 -37.20 -2.83
N LEU A 330 7.57 -35.91 -2.64
CA LEU A 330 8.48 -34.81 -2.94
C LEU A 330 9.77 -34.90 -2.09
N LEU A 331 9.64 -35.14 -0.79
CA LEU A 331 10.79 -35.30 0.11
C LEU A 331 11.59 -36.57 -0.19
N ALA A 332 10.92 -37.66 -0.58
CA ALA A 332 11.59 -38.87 -1.02
C ALA A 332 12.42 -38.66 -2.30
N LEU A 333 11.96 -37.83 -3.25
CA LEU A 333 12.76 -37.43 -4.40
C LEU A 333 14.02 -36.65 -3.99
N ALA A 334 13.88 -35.72 -3.05
CA ALA A 334 15.00 -34.90 -2.57
C ALA A 334 16.02 -35.71 -1.74
N ARG A 335 15.62 -36.87 -1.21
CA ARG A 335 16.41 -37.72 -0.30
C ARG A 335 16.92 -36.91 0.89
N SER A 336 16.03 -36.65 1.86
CA SER A 336 16.38 -35.97 3.10
C SER A 336 17.55 -36.65 3.82
N GLN A 337 18.53 -35.86 4.26
CA GLN A 337 19.72 -36.37 4.93
C GLN A 337 19.42 -36.80 6.38
N ASP A 338 20.23 -37.71 6.90
CA ASP A 338 20.21 -38.09 8.32
C ASP A 338 20.41 -36.85 9.21
N GLY A 339 19.55 -36.72 10.23
CA GLY A 339 19.57 -35.58 11.15
C GLY A 339 18.65 -34.41 10.78
N ALA A 340 17.99 -34.44 9.62
CA ALA A 340 16.91 -33.49 9.32
C ALA A 340 15.69 -33.76 10.23
N ASP A 341 15.23 -32.75 10.98
CA ASP A 341 14.18 -32.88 11.99
C ASP A 341 12.94 -31.98 11.73
N MET A 342 13.02 -31.09 10.75
CA MET A 342 11.96 -30.14 10.40
C MET A 342 11.92 -29.87 8.89
N VAL A 343 10.71 -29.63 8.36
CA VAL A 343 10.49 -29.09 7.03
C VAL A 343 9.97 -27.67 7.17
N LEU A 344 10.80 -26.69 6.79
CA LEU A 344 10.40 -25.28 6.75
C LEU A 344 9.79 -24.98 5.37
N SER A 345 8.54 -24.54 5.35
CA SER A 345 7.89 -24.05 4.14
C SER A 345 8.08 -22.55 4.02
N ARG A 346 8.42 -22.04 2.83
CA ARG A 346 8.52 -20.60 2.55
C ARG A 346 7.67 -20.21 1.35
N SER A 347 6.80 -19.23 1.54
CA SER A 347 5.96 -18.65 0.49
C SER A 347 6.73 -17.59 -0.33
N SER A 348 6.19 -17.25 -1.51
CA SER A 348 6.74 -16.22 -2.42
C SER A 348 6.84 -14.82 -1.79
N ASP A 349 6.05 -14.54 -0.76
CA ASP A 349 6.07 -13.30 0.02
C ASP A 349 7.03 -13.35 1.23
N GLY A 350 7.72 -14.48 1.42
CA GLY A 350 8.67 -14.70 2.50
C GLY A 350 8.05 -15.26 3.79
N TRP A 351 6.73 -15.46 3.85
CA TRP A 351 6.11 -16.10 5.00
C TRP A 351 6.61 -17.53 5.19
N THR A 352 6.82 -17.96 6.44
CA THR A 352 7.29 -19.30 6.78
C THR A 352 6.34 -20.05 7.70
N ALA A 353 6.16 -21.34 7.45
CA ALA A 353 5.49 -22.32 8.31
C ALA A 353 6.43 -23.49 8.62
#